data_AF-A0A938B2I0-F1
#
_entry.id   AF-A0A938B2I0-F1
#
_cell.length_a   1.000
_cell.length_b   1.000
_cell.length_c   1.000
_cell.angle_alpha   90.00
_cell.angle_beta   90.00
_cell.angle_gamma   90.00
#
_symmetry.space_group_name_H-M   'P 1'
#
loop_
_entity.id
_entity.type
_entity.pdbx_description
1 polymer ?
#
loop_
_entity_poly.entity_id
_entity_poly.type
_entity_poly.pdbx_seq_one_letter_code
_entity_poly.pdbx_strand_id
1 'polypeptide(L)'
;MARVSLDLENKDDLRVLKAAGWRIAPGLVPGEPNQGLVAEMRGSPARLADYDDSGWALGDIQERRSVGFTFAWYRLRFTMPETVKGQAVAGNRVFFECNVDNY
;
A
#
# COMPACT_ATOMS: atom_id res chain seq x y z
N MET A 1 -23.52 12.67 9.14
CA MET A 1 -22.22 12.76 9.85
C MET A 1 -21.18 13.13 8.80
N ALA A 2 -20.32 14.12 9.05
CA ALA A 2 -19.32 14.52 8.07
C ALA A 2 -18.27 13.42 7.90
N ARG A 3 -17.99 13.02 6.68
CA ARG A 3 -16.90 12.08 6.36
C ARG A 3 -15.58 12.85 6.39
N VAL A 4 -14.61 12.35 7.14
CA VAL A 4 -13.21 12.80 7.06
C VAL A 4 -12.45 11.78 6.22
N SER A 5 -11.70 12.25 5.22
CA SER A 5 -10.86 11.41 4.37
C SER A 5 -9.41 11.85 4.41
N LEU A 6 -8.53 10.87 4.25
CA LEU A 6 -7.13 11.05 3.94
C LEU A 6 -6.89 10.38 2.59
N ASP A 7 -6.31 11.11 1.67
CA ASP A 7 -5.86 10.58 0.39
C ASP A 7 -4.50 9.91 0.57
N LEU A 8 -4.44 8.59 0.37
CA LEU A 8 -3.21 7.83 0.54
C LEU A 8 -2.21 8.03 -0.61
N GLU A 9 -2.60 8.71 -1.68
CA GLU A 9 -1.73 9.15 -2.77
C GLU A 9 -1.06 10.51 -2.43
N ASN A 10 -1.64 11.26 -1.50
CA ASN A 10 -1.17 12.58 -1.11
C ASN A 10 -0.14 12.52 0.03
N LYS A 11 1.04 13.11 -0.20
CA LYS A 11 2.15 13.11 0.78
C LYS A 11 1.81 13.83 2.09
N ASP A 12 0.98 14.86 2.08
CA ASP A 12 0.59 15.59 3.29
C ASP A 12 -0.38 14.77 4.15
N ASP A 13 -1.33 14.08 3.53
CA ASP A 13 -2.23 13.18 4.25
C ASP A 13 -1.48 11.94 4.78
N LEU A 14 -0.45 11.44 4.07
CA LEU A 14 0.45 10.41 4.61
C LEU A 14 1.24 10.88 5.85
N ARG A 15 1.60 12.17 5.92
CA ARG A 15 2.23 12.73 7.14
C ARG A 15 1.26 12.74 8.32
N VAL A 16 -0.03 12.96 8.11
CA VAL A 16 -1.06 12.83 9.16
C VAL A 16 -1.07 11.42 9.74
N LEU A 17 -0.90 10.40 8.89
CA LEU A 17 -0.77 8.99 9.30
C LEU A 17 0.61 8.63 9.88
N LYS A 18 1.57 9.56 9.86
CA LYS A 18 2.98 9.31 10.20
C LYS A 18 3.58 8.15 9.39
N ALA A 19 3.08 7.94 8.18
CA ALA A 19 3.58 6.91 7.29
C ALA A 19 4.84 7.41 6.58
N ALA A 20 5.84 6.54 6.41
CA ALA A 20 7.05 6.87 5.67
C ALA A 20 6.81 7.05 4.16
N GLY A 21 5.67 6.58 3.65
CA GLY A 21 5.35 6.51 2.24
C GLY A 21 5.10 5.07 1.79
N TRP A 22 4.79 4.90 0.51
CA TRP A 22 4.57 3.59 -0.10
C TRP A 22 5.90 2.88 -0.35
N ARG A 23 6.04 1.67 0.18
CA ARG A 23 7.09 0.71 -0.19
C ARG A 23 6.63 -0.04 -1.43
N ILE A 24 7.48 -0.06 -2.45
CA ILE A 24 7.13 -0.61 -3.76
C ILE A 24 8.19 -1.62 -4.19
N ALA A 25 7.74 -2.77 -4.69
CA ALA A 25 8.63 -3.72 -5.33
C ALA A 25 7.97 -4.46 -6.52
N PRO A 26 8.75 -4.76 -7.57
CA PRO A 26 8.28 -5.55 -8.70
C PRO A 26 8.27 -7.05 -8.37
N GLY A 27 7.45 -7.78 -9.12
CA GLY A 27 7.38 -9.24 -9.13
C GLY A 27 6.30 -9.85 -8.26
N LEU A 28 5.91 -11.09 -8.58
CA LEU A 28 4.95 -11.84 -7.78
C LEU A 28 5.54 -12.12 -6.40
N VAL A 29 6.78 -12.59 -6.35
CA VAL A 29 7.61 -12.65 -5.14
C VAL A 29 8.81 -11.71 -5.33
N PRO A 30 8.80 -10.53 -4.68
CA PRO A 30 9.86 -9.55 -4.83
C PRO A 30 11.25 -10.10 -4.49
N GLY A 31 12.22 -9.81 -5.36
CA GLY A 31 13.63 -10.22 -5.21
C GLY A 31 13.97 -11.61 -5.76
N GLU A 32 12.97 -12.44 -6.10
CA GLU A 32 13.21 -13.79 -6.61
C GLU A 32 13.53 -13.81 -8.11
N PRO A 33 14.30 -14.82 -8.59
CA PRO A 33 14.45 -15.09 -10.02
C PRO A 33 13.09 -15.25 -10.70
N ASN A 34 13.01 -14.86 -11.98
CA ASN A 34 11.75 -14.88 -12.74
C ASN A 34 10.58 -14.20 -12.00
N GLN A 35 10.87 -13.19 -11.17
CA GLN A 35 9.89 -12.47 -10.37
C GLN A 35 9.03 -13.36 -9.46
N GLY A 36 9.50 -14.57 -9.12
CA GLY A 36 8.78 -15.52 -8.28
C GLY A 36 7.65 -16.28 -8.98
N LEU A 37 7.59 -16.26 -10.32
CA LEU A 37 6.57 -17.00 -11.07
C LEU A 37 6.88 -18.49 -11.08
N VAL A 38 6.17 -19.22 -10.21
CA VAL A 38 6.18 -20.67 -10.11
C VAL A 38 4.75 -21.17 -10.24
N ALA A 39 4.53 -22.17 -11.09
CA ALA A 39 3.21 -22.77 -11.29
C ALA A 39 2.65 -23.30 -9.95
N GLU A 40 1.32 -23.20 -9.80
CA GLU A 40 0.57 -23.71 -8.64
C GLU A 40 0.94 -23.08 -7.27
N MET A 41 1.66 -21.96 -7.28
CA MET A 41 1.91 -21.18 -6.07
C MET A 41 0.58 -20.65 -5.49
N ARG A 42 0.34 -20.90 -4.20
CA ARG A 42 -0.90 -20.48 -3.51
C ARG A 42 -0.94 -18.99 -3.16
N GLY A 43 0.18 -18.29 -3.24
CA GLY A 43 0.27 -16.85 -3.02
C GLY A 43 1.68 -16.41 -2.65
N SER A 44 1.90 -15.10 -2.77
CA SER A 44 3.18 -14.48 -2.43
C SER A 44 3.29 -14.16 -0.94
N PRO A 45 4.45 -14.39 -0.29
CA PRO A 45 4.70 -13.93 1.08
C PRO A 45 4.48 -12.43 1.28
N ALA A 46 4.68 -11.62 0.24
CA ALA A 46 4.50 -10.16 0.27
C ALA A 46 3.06 -9.71 0.62
N ARG A 47 2.07 -10.62 0.58
CA ARG A 47 0.69 -10.35 1.01
C ARG A 47 0.50 -10.33 2.53
N LEU A 48 1.45 -10.90 3.29
CA LEU A 48 1.32 -11.06 4.74
C LEU A 48 1.61 -9.73 5.46
N ALA A 49 0.90 -9.46 6.55
CA ALA A 49 1.04 -8.22 7.29
C ALA A 49 2.44 -8.04 7.91
N ASP A 50 3.05 -9.14 8.32
CA ASP A 50 4.36 -9.24 8.95
C ASP A 50 5.54 -9.34 7.96
N TYR A 51 5.26 -9.42 6.65
CA TYR A 51 6.31 -9.42 5.63
C TYR A 51 7.22 -8.18 5.76
N ASP A 52 8.53 -8.43 5.77
CA ASP A 52 9.54 -7.38 5.85
C ASP A 52 9.77 -6.74 4.47
N ASP A 53 9.24 -5.53 4.31
CA ASP A 53 9.37 -4.68 3.15
C ASP A 53 10.39 -3.55 3.35
N SER A 54 11.22 -3.61 4.40
CA SER A 54 12.19 -2.55 4.73
C SER A 54 13.22 -2.31 3.62
N GLY A 55 13.56 -3.35 2.86
CA GLY A 55 14.48 -3.28 1.71
C GLY A 55 13.86 -2.72 0.43
N TRP A 56 12.54 -2.50 0.38
CA TRP A 56 11.87 -2.00 -0.82
C TRP A 56 12.04 -0.49 -0.98
N ALA A 57 12.04 -0.01 -2.22
CA ALA A 57 12.14 1.42 -2.48
C ALA A 57 10.89 2.15 -1.97
N LEU A 58 11.08 3.35 -1.41
CA LEU A 58 9.98 4.30 -1.25
C LEU A 58 9.70 4.92 -2.62
N GLY A 59 8.43 4.96 -3.00
CA GLY A 59 8.05 5.49 -4.32
C GLY A 59 6.67 6.12 -4.35
N ASP A 60 6.36 6.67 -5.52
CA ASP A 60 5.03 7.18 -5.84
C ASP A 60 4.13 6.03 -6.30
N ILE A 61 2.92 5.96 -5.73
CA ILE A 61 1.88 4.99 -6.09
C ILE A 61 1.23 5.33 -7.44
N GLN A 62 1.28 6.59 -7.86
CA GLN A 62 0.76 7.04 -9.15
C GLN A 62 1.70 6.75 -10.33
N GLU A 63 2.94 6.35 -10.06
CA GLU A 63 3.90 6.05 -11.11
C GLU A 63 3.49 4.78 -11.86
N ARG A 64 3.41 4.86 -13.20
CA ARG A 64 3.08 3.72 -14.05
C ARG A 64 4.28 2.76 -14.14
N ARG A 65 4.15 1.57 -13.56
CA ARG A 65 5.22 0.54 -13.53
C ARG A 65 5.02 -0.64 -14.45
N SER A 66 3.90 -0.67 -15.19
CA SER A 66 3.56 -1.82 -16.03
C SER A 66 4.48 -1.90 -17.25
N VAL A 67 5.16 -3.02 -17.41
CA VAL A 67 5.97 -3.37 -18.59
C VAL A 67 5.67 -4.83 -18.96
N GLY A 68 4.87 -5.04 -20.01
CA GLY A 68 4.41 -6.39 -20.38
C GLY A 68 3.59 -7.06 -19.28
N PHE A 69 3.85 -8.34 -19.01
CA PHE A 69 3.24 -9.06 -17.89
C PHE A 69 3.95 -8.69 -16.57
N THR A 70 3.28 -7.89 -15.73
CA THR A 70 3.88 -7.29 -14.54
C THR A 70 3.09 -7.63 -13.28
N PHE A 71 3.80 -7.99 -12.22
CA PHE A 71 3.31 -7.92 -10.85
C PHE A 71 4.01 -6.76 -10.13
N ALA A 72 3.28 -6.04 -9.29
CA ALA A 72 3.84 -5.01 -8.44
C ALA A 72 3.14 -5.05 -7.07
N TRP A 73 3.92 -4.82 -6.03
CA TRP A 73 3.41 -4.66 -4.67
C TRP A 73 3.52 -3.21 -4.23
N TYR A 74 2.48 -2.75 -3.55
CA TYR A 74 2.42 -1.44 -2.90
C TYR A 74 2.03 -1.68 -1.45
N ARG A 75 2.94 -1.36 -0.53
CA ARG A 75 2.74 -1.56 0.91
C ARG A 75 2.82 -0.23 1.64
N LEU A 76 1.83 0.01 2.49
CA LEU A 76 1.77 1.15 3.38
C LEU A 76 1.63 0.65 4.80
N ARG A 77 2.58 1.01 5.66
CA ARG A 77 2.52 0.73 7.10
C ARG A 77 2.27 2.03 7.85
N PHE A 78 1.24 2.02 8.70
CA PHE A 78 0.94 3.11 9.60
C PHE A 78 0.22 2.58 10.85
N THR A 79 0.23 3.38 11.91
CA THR A 79 -0.56 3.11 13.11
C THR A 79 -1.82 3.94 13.05
N MET A 80 -2.97 3.35 13.39
CA MET A 80 -4.24 4.09 13.43
C MET A 80 -4.09 5.31 14.35
N PRO A 81 -4.26 6.54 13.84
CA PRO A 81 -4.11 7.73 14.67
C PRO A 81 -5.30 7.86 15.63
N GLU A 82 -5.08 8.50 16.78
CA GLU A 82 -6.17 8.80 17.72
C GLU A 82 -7.14 9.83 17.15
N THR A 83 -6.61 10.77 16.37
CA THR A 83 -7.39 11.83 15.71
C THR A 83 -6.98 12.00 14.25
N VAL A 84 -7.93 12.37 13.40
CA VAL A 84 -7.70 12.75 12.00
C VAL A 84 -8.44 14.06 11.74
N LYS A 85 -7.71 15.10 11.31
CA LYS A 85 -8.26 16.43 10.98
C LYS A 85 -9.19 16.96 12.11
N GLY A 86 -8.78 16.75 13.37
CA GLY A 86 -9.52 17.18 14.57
C GLY A 86 -10.67 16.28 15.03
N GLN A 87 -10.94 15.17 14.35
CA GLN A 87 -11.98 14.19 14.72
C GLN A 87 -11.36 12.97 15.38
N ALA A 88 -11.97 12.48 16.47
CA ALA A 88 -11.54 11.24 17.12
C ALA A 88 -11.83 10.03 16.21
N VAL A 89 -10.87 9.13 16.06
CA VAL A 89 -11.07 7.89 15.30
C VAL A 89 -11.87 6.87 16.11
N ALA A 90 -11.65 6.82 17.43
CA ALA A 90 -12.37 5.94 18.33
C ALA A 90 -13.89 6.19 18.26
N GLY A 91 -14.67 5.10 18.21
CA GLY A 91 -16.13 5.15 18.10
C GLY A 91 -16.66 5.40 16.68
N ASN A 92 -15.79 5.63 15.69
CA ASN A 92 -16.16 5.79 14.28
C ASN A 92 -15.84 4.55 13.45
N ARG A 93 -16.45 4.46 12.26
CA ARG A 93 -16.13 3.43 11.26
C ARG A 93 -14.99 3.93 10.37
N VAL A 94 -13.98 3.08 10.18
CA VAL A 94 -12.87 3.34 9.27
C VAL A 94 -13.05 2.47 8.04
N PHE A 95 -12.94 3.08 6.87
CA PHE A 95 -13.02 2.40 5.59
C PHE A 95 -11.72 2.62 4.81
N PHE A 96 -11.22 1.56 4.19
CA PHE A 96 -10.21 1.65 3.14
C PHE A 96 -10.94 1.58 1.81
N GLU A 97 -10.75 2.59 0.98
CA GLU A 97 -11.34 2.65 -0.35
C GLU A 97 -10.22 2.68 -1.38
N CYS A 98 -10.40 1.90 -2.43
CA CYS A 98 -9.53 1.89 -3.59
C CYS A 98 -10.44 1.91 -4.82
N ASN A 99 -10.08 2.71 -5.81
CA ASN A 99 -10.72 2.66 -7.12
C ASN A 99 -9.88 1.75 -8.01
N VAL A 100 -10.53 0.75 -8.61
CA VAL A 100 -9.93 -0.09 -9.63
C VAL A 100 -10.36 0.48 -10.97
N ASP A 101 -9.50 1.30 -11.57
CA ASP A 101 -9.70 1.78 -12.93
C ASP A 101 -9.46 0.62 -13.91
N ASN A 102 -10.45 0.35 -14.77
CA ASN A 102 -10.37 -0.69 -15.79
C ASN A 102 -10.04 -0.05 -17.14
N TYR A 103 -8.79 0.35 -17.32
CA TYR A 103 -8.28 0.70 -18.64
C TYR A 103 -8.47 -0.44 -19.66
#